data_AF-A0A1X1J4V5-F1
#
_entry.id   AF-A0A1X1J4V5-F1
#
_cell.length_a   1.000
_cell.length_b   1.000
_cell.length_c   1.000
_cell.angle_alpha   90.00
_cell.angle_beta   90.00
_cell.angle_gamma   90.00
#
_symmetry.space_group_name_H-M   'P 1'
#
loop_
_entity.id
_entity.type
_entity.pdbx_description
1 polymer ?
#
loop_
_entity_poly.entity_id
_entity_poly.type
_entity_poly.pdbx_seq_one_letter_code
_entity_poly.pdbx_strand_id
1 'polypeptide(L)' 'MILADEPTASLDPKNSEELLSILESLKNPNRTIIIATHNPLIWEQVDQVIRVTDLSHR' A
#
# COMPACT_ATOMS: atom_id res chain seq x y z
N MET A 1 6.46 -3.93 -12.11
CA MET A 1 5.25 -3.79 -11.29
C MET A 1 5.44 -4.58 -10.01
N ILE A 2 5.04 -4.02 -8.86
CA ILE A 2 5.02 -4.71 -7.55
C ILE A 2 3.57 -4.68 -7.07
N LEU A 3 3.07 -5.83 -6.60
CA LEU A 3 1.76 -5.96 -5.96
C LEU A 3 1.99 -6.41 -4.53
N ALA A 4 1.42 -5.69 -3.57
CA ALA A 4 1.56 -5.99 -2.15
C ALA A 4 0.16 -6.06 -1.52
N ASP A 5 -0.20 -7.23 -0.99
CA ASP A 5 -1.47 -7.47 -0.32
C ASP A 5 -1.26 -7.46 1.19
N GLU A 6 -1.87 -6.50 1.87
CA GLU A 6 -1.75 -6.24 3.31
C GLU A 6 -0.30 -6.30 3.85
N PRO A 7 0.66 -5.58 3.26
CA PRO A 7 2.09 -5.77 3.54
C PRO A 7 2.52 -5.41 4.97
N THR A 8 1.70 -4.67 5.71
CA THR A 8 1.99 -4.22 7.08
C THR A 8 1.16 -4.94 8.15
N ALA A 9 0.34 -5.94 7.81
CA ALA A 9 -0.65 -6.50 8.74
C ALA A 9 -0.06 -7.11 10.03
N SER A 10 1.23 -7.47 10.02
CA SER A 10 1.94 -8.03 11.18
C SER A 10 3.05 -7.12 11.72
N LEU A 11 3.12 -5.87 11.25
CA LEU A 11 4.15 -4.92 11.65
C LEU A 11 3.59 -3.91 12.66
N ASP A 12 4.44 -3.51 13.61
CA ASP A 12 4.15 -2.33 14.44
C ASP A 12 4.23 -1.04 13.59
N PRO A 13 3.76 0.12 14.11
CA PRO A 13 3.75 1.37 13.33
C PRO A 13 5.11 1.78 12.78
N LYS A 14 6.19 1.62 13.55
CA LYS A 14 7.54 2.00 13.13
C LYS A 14 8.03 1.12 11.97
N ASN A 15 7.84 -0.19 12.10
CA ASN A 15 8.23 -1.14 11.07
C ASN A 15 7.36 -0.98 9.80
N SER A 16 6.10 -0.56 9.96
CA SER A 16 5.21 -0.24 8.83
C SER A 16 5.71 0.97 8.04
N GLU A 17 6.12 2.03 8.72
CA GLU A 17 6.72 3.22 8.10
C GLU A 17 8.03 2.89 7.36
N GLU A 18 8.88 2.06 7.97
CA GLU A 18 10.12 1.61 7.33
C GLU A 18 9.84 0.81 6.05
N LEU A 19 8.86 -0.10 6.08
CA LEU A 19 8.45 -0.83 4.89
C LEU A 19 7.94 0.10 3.78
N LEU A 20 7.12 1.09 4.12
CA LEU A 20 6.62 2.08 3.14
C LEU A 20 7.75 2.89 2.53
N SER A 21 8.73 3.31 3.32
CA SER A 21 9.94 4.00 2.83
C SER A 21 10.74 3.13 1.86
N ILE A 22 10.86 1.83 2.15
CA ILE A 22 11.50 0.88 1.22
C ILE A 22 10.70 0.77 -0.08
N LEU A 23 9.38 0.60 -0.01
CA LEU A 23 8.53 0.53 -1.20
C LEU A 23 8.63 1.82 -2.03
N GLU A 24 8.61 2.98 -1.39
CA GLU A 24 8.79 4.27 -2.04
C GLU A 24 10.14 4.38 -2.75
N SER A 25 11.23 3.91 -2.12
CA SER A 25 12.56 3.91 -2.74
C SER A 25 12.66 3.03 -4.00
N LEU A 26 11.78 2.04 -4.14
CA LEU A 26 11.72 1.17 -5.31
C LEU A 26 10.88 1.76 -6.45
N LYS A 27 10.06 2.78 -6.17
CA LYS A 27 9.24 3.50 -7.15
C LYS A 27 10.15 4.18 -8.18
N ASN A 28 9.81 4.03 -9.47
CA ASN A 28 10.49 4.73 -10.57
C ASN A 28 9.56 4.79 -11.80
N PRO A 29 9.88 5.57 -12.85
CA PRO A 29 9.00 5.74 -14.00
C PRO A 29 8.61 4.44 -14.73
N ASN A 30 9.41 3.37 -14.59
CA ASN A 30 9.16 2.07 -15.21
C ASN A 30 8.57 1.04 -14.20
N ARG A 31 8.18 1.46 -13.00
CA ARG A 31 7.71 0.58 -11.94
C ARG A 31 6.58 1.21 -11.13
N THR A 32 5.38 0.71 -11.38
CA THR A 32 4.21 0.93 -10.51
C THR A 32 4.20 -0.06 -9.36
N ILE A 33 3.79 0.43 -8.18
CA ILE A 33 3.57 -0.34 -6.97
C ILE A 33 2.10 -0.18 -6.60
N ILE A 34 1.39 -1.29 -6.40
CA ILE A 34 -0.02 -1.31 -5.98
C ILE A 34 -0.08 -2.00 -4.64
N ILE A 35 -0.68 -1.33 -3.66
CA ILE A 35 -0.84 -1.83 -2.30
C ILE A 35 -2.34 -2.00 -2.05
N ALA A 36 -2.77 -3.22 -1.72
CA ALA A 36 -4.09 -3.48 -1.17
C ALA A 36 -3.98 -3.42 0.36
N THR A 37 -4.74 -2.53 0.99
CA THR A 37 -4.75 -2.43 2.45
C THR A 37 -6.00 -1.75 2.99
N HIS A 38 -6.44 -2.21 4.16
CA HIS A 38 -7.45 -1.53 4.99
C HIS A 38 -6.86 -0.50 5.97
N ASN A 39 -5.54 -0.30 6.02
CA ASN A 39 -4.89 0.59 6.98
C ASN A 39 -4.90 2.07 6.50
N PRO A 40 -5.60 2.99 7.20
CA PRO A 40 -5.68 4.39 6.81
C PRO A 40 -4.34 5.13 6.85
N LEU A 41 -3.42 4.73 7.73
CA LEU A 41 -2.09 5.35 7.83
C LEU A 41 -1.28 5.17 6.54
N ILE A 42 -1.55 4.10 5.77
CA ILE A 42 -0.91 3.86 4.48
C ILE A 42 -1.54 4.76 3.41
N TRP A 43 -2.86 4.95 3.44
CA TRP A 43 -3.56 5.75 2.43
C TRP A 43 -3.08 7.20 2.38
N GLU A 44 -2.61 7.73 3.51
CA GLU A 44 -2.07 9.09 3.61
C GLU A 44 -0.66 9.24 3.01
N GLN A 45 0.03 8.13 2.72
CA GLN A 45 1.44 8.10 2.29
C GLN A 45 1.63 7.65 0.84
N VAL A 46 0.55 7.45 0.08
CA VAL A 46 0.61 6.96 -1.31
C VAL A 46 0.28 8.06 -2.31
N ASP A 47 0.76 7.90 -3.55
CA ASP A 47 0.53 8.87 -4.63
C ASP A 47 -0.96 8.97 -5.02
N GLN A 48 -1.69 7.84 -4.95
CA GLN A 48 -3.11 7.75 -5.31
C GLN A 48 -3.83 6.70 -4.47
N VAL A 49 -5.07 6.99 -4.09
CA VAL A 49 -5.94 6.08 -3.34
C VAL A 49 -7.15 5.70 -4.20
N ILE A 50 -7.31 4.40 -4.44
CA ILE A 50 -8.50 3.84 -5.10
C ILE A 50 -9.34 3.15 -4.03
N ARG A 51 -10.51 3.72 -3.73
CA ARG A 51 -11.47 3.10 -2.81
C ARG A 51 -12.29 2.05 -3.55
N VAL A 52 -12.16 0.81 -3.13
CA VAL A 52 -13.02 -0.28 -3.57
C VAL A 52 -14.22 -0.33 -2.62
N THR A 53 -15.32 0.30 -3.00
CA THR A 53 -16.61 0.11 -2.33
C THR A 53 -17.31 -1.10 -2.93
N ASP A 54 -17.45 -2.14 -2.11
CA ASP A 54 -18.39 -3.25 -2.24
C ASP A 54 -18.44 -4.02 -3.59
N LEU A 55 -17.97 -5.27 -3.58
CA LEU A 55 -18.16 -6.23 -4.69
C LEU A 55 -19.39 -7.14 -4.48
N SER A 56 -20.26 -6.86 -3.50
CA SER A 56 -21.41 -7.70 -3.08
C SER A 56 -22.61 -7.68 -4.05
N HIS A 57 -22.35 -7.65 -5.35
CA HIS A 57 -23.34 -8.06 -6.35
C HIS A 57 -22.94 -9.43 -6.91
N ARG A 58 -23.17 -10.46 -6.10
CA ARG A 58 -23.37 -11.84 -6.55
C ARG A 58 -24.49 -12.47 -5.75
#